data_AF-A0AA37Q4X6-F1
#
_entry.id   AF-A0AA37Q4X6-F1
#
_cell.length_a   1.000
_cell.length_b   1.000
_cell.length_c   1.000
_cell.angle_alpha   90.00
_cell.angle_beta   90.00
_cell.angle_gamma   90.00
#
_symmetry.space_group_name_H-M   'P 1'
#
loop_
_entity.id
_entity.type
_entity.pdbx_description
1 polymer ?
#
loop_
_entity_poly.entity_id
_entity_poly.type
_entity_poly.pdbx_seq_one_letter_code
_entity_poly.pdbx_strand_id
1 'polypeptide(L)' 'MYLEYAEYLVRAGVDPISVNPDAVDATRRHVAAAGQRLLSESVRGRGDRNERRTP' A
#
# COMPACT_ATOMS: atom_id res chain seq x y z
N MET A 1 -10.23 -13.46 -6.87
CA MET A 1 -9.81 -12.15 -7.37
C MET A 1 -8.40 -11.85 -6.91
N TYR A 2 -7.62 -11.15 -7.73
CA TYR A 2 -6.18 -10.94 -7.67
C TYR A 2 -5.76 -9.94 -6.56
N LEU A 3 -6.09 -10.25 -5.29
CA LEU A 3 -5.85 -9.36 -4.12
C LEU A 3 -4.38 -8.95 -3.99
N GLU A 4 -3.48 -9.91 -4.21
CA GLU A 4 -2.03 -9.74 -4.11
C GLU A 4 -1.49 -8.73 -5.14
N TYR A 5 -2.21 -8.50 -6.24
CA TYR A 5 -1.77 -7.56 -7.27
C TYR A 5 -2.04 -6.11 -6.93
N ALA A 6 -3.10 -5.79 -6.19
CA ALA A 6 -3.35 -4.41 -5.78
C ALA A 6 -2.19 -3.89 -4.92
N GLU A 7 -1.71 -4.71 -3.98
CA GLU A 7 -0.57 -4.35 -3.13
C GLU A 7 0.73 -4.21 -3.93
N TYR A 8 0.98 -5.16 -4.85
CA TYR A 8 2.13 -5.07 -5.75
C TYR A 8 2.12 -3.79 -6.59
N LEU A 9 0.98 -3.44 -7.19
CA LEU A 9 0.83 -2.27 -8.05
C LEU A 9 1.01 -0.96 -7.27
N VAL A 10 0.43 -0.87 -6.06
CA VAL A 10 0.60 0.30 -5.19
C VAL A 10 2.07 0.46 -4.77
N ARG A 11 2.76 -0.64 -4.44
CA ARG A 11 4.20 -0.62 -4.12
C ARG A 11 5.06 -0.26 -5.33
N ALA A 12 4.66 -0.67 -6.52
CA ALA A 12 5.32 -0.31 -7.77
C ALA A 12 5.07 1.15 -8.20
N GLY A 13 4.15 1.88 -7.54
CA GLY A 13 3.83 3.27 -7.85
C GLY A 13 2.97 3.44 -9.09
N VAL A 14 2.13 2.44 -9.42
CA VAL A 14 1.22 2.51 -10.57
C VAL A 14 0.03 3.42 -10.24
N ASP A 15 -0.13 4.49 -11.01
CA ASP A 15 -1.16 5.52 -10.77
C ASP A 15 -2.52 5.18 -11.45
N PRO A 16 -2.57 4.72 -12.72
CA PRO A 16 -3.80 4.18 -13.30
C PRO A 16 -3.87 2.64 -13.26
N ILE A 17 -4.98 2.09 -12.75
CA ILE A 17 -5.28 0.64 -12.76
C ILE A 17 -6.61 0.42 -13.50
N SER A 18 -6.59 -0.41 -14.55
CA SER A 18 -7.80 -0.81 -15.28
C SER A 18 -8.33 -2.13 -14.75
N VAL A 19 -9.62 -2.16 -14.41
CA VAL A 19 -10.33 -3.34 -13.92
C VAL A 19 -11.71 -3.41 -14.54
N ASN A 20 -12.31 -4.60 -14.54
CA ASN A 20 -13.71 -4.74 -14.93
C ASN A 20 -14.63 -3.93 -13.97
N PRO A 21 -15.77 -3.39 -14.46
CA PRO A 21 -16.66 -2.55 -13.66
C PRO A 21 -17.14 -3.20 -12.35
N ASP A 22 -17.38 -4.50 -12.35
CA ASP A 22 -17.80 -5.29 -11.19
C ASP A 22 -16.71 -5.39 -10.10
N ALA A 23 -15.44 -5.21 -10.46
CA ALA A 23 -14.30 -5.30 -9.56
C ALA A 23 -13.84 -3.96 -9.00
N VAL A 24 -14.46 -2.83 -9.42
CA VAL A 24 -14.00 -1.48 -9.07
C VAL A 24 -14.05 -1.24 -7.56
N ASP A 25 -15.16 -1.57 -6.90
CA ASP A 25 -15.32 -1.34 -5.46
C ASP A 25 -14.39 -2.22 -4.63
N ALA A 26 -14.21 -3.49 -5.03
CA ALA A 26 -13.26 -4.39 -4.39
C ALA A 26 -11.83 -3.84 -4.53
N THR A 27 -11.43 -3.48 -5.75
CA THR A 27 -10.11 -2.91 -6.05
C THR A 27 -9.83 -1.66 -5.22
N ARG A 28 -10.80 -0.74 -5.12
CA ARG A 28 -10.68 0.48 -4.30
C ARG A 28 -10.38 0.18 -2.84
N ARG A 29 -11.07 -0.80 -2.24
CA ARG A 29 -10.84 -1.21 -0.84
C ARG A 29 -9.45 -1.80 -0.66
N HIS A 30 -8.97 -2.59 -1.62
CA HIS A 30 -7.64 -3.19 -1.55
C HIS A 30 -6.53 -2.16 -1.72
N VAL A 31 -6.66 -1.22 -2.66
CA VAL A 31 -5.72 -0.11 -2.83
C VAL A 31 -5.64 0.73 -1.55
N ALA A 32 -6.79 1.06 -0.93
CA ALA A 32 -6.81 1.81 0.32
C ALA A 32 -6.11 1.05 1.46
N ALA A 33 -6.38 -0.26 1.60
CA ALA A 33 -5.72 -1.09 2.61
C ALA A 33 -4.20 -1.19 2.38
N ALA A 34 -3.76 -1.38 1.14
CA ALA A 34 -2.35 -1.43 0.78
C ALA A 34 -1.65 -0.09 1.05
N GLY A 35 -2.26 1.03 0.65
CA GLY A 35 -1.74 2.37 0.93
C GLY A 35 -1.60 2.63 2.44
N GLN A 36 -2.61 2.26 3.23
CA GLN A 36 -2.56 2.39 4.70
C GLN A 36 -1.42 1.58 5.33
N ARG A 37 -1.17 0.36 4.84
CA ARG A 37 -0.05 -0.48 5.29
C ARG A 37 1.28 0.18 4.97
N LEU A 38 1.48 0.67 3.74
CA LEU A 38 2.71 1.35 3.34
C LEU A 38 2.98 2.61 4.16
N LEU A 39 1.95 3.42 4.43
CA LEU A 39 2.07 4.56 5.33
C LEU A 39 2.48 4.09 6.74
N SER A 40 1.83 3.06 7.27
CA SER A 40 2.12 2.51 8.61
C SER A 40 3.55 1.97 8.72
N GLU A 41 4.03 1.23 7.71
CA GLU A 41 5.41 0.77 7.59
C GLU A 41 6.40 1.93 7.53
N SER A 42 6.09 2.99 6.79
CA SER A 42 6.93 4.18 6.71
C SER A 42 7.08 4.91 8.05
N VAL A 43 6.04 4.86 8.90
CA VAL A 43 6.06 5.45 10.24
C VAL A 43 6.89 4.57 11.18
N ARG A 44 6.67 3.26 11.17
CA ARG A 44 7.45 2.30 11.98
C ARG A 44 8.94 2.31 11.62
N GLY A 45 9.26 2.27 10.33
CA GLY A 45 10.64 2.37 9.85
C GLY A 45 11.31 3.72 10.14
N ARG A 46 10.53 4.79 10.37
CA ARG A 46 11.05 6.07 10.87
C ARG A 46 11.34 6.03 12.39
N GLY A 47 10.49 5.37 13.18
CA GLY A 47 10.73 5.15 14.62
C GLY A 47 12.03 4.38 14.88
N ASP A 48 12.21 3.28 14.17
CA ASP A 48 13.42 2.44 14.20
C ASP A 48 14.71 3.19 13.85
N ARG A 49 14.65 4.14 12.90
CA ARG A 49 15.80 4.98 12.53
C ARG A 49 16.07 6.09 13.54
N ASN A 50 15.04 6.55 14.24
CA ASN A 50 15.17 7.59 15.26
C ASN A 50 15.80 7.01 16.55
N GLU A 51 15.40 5.81 16.94
CA GLU A 51 15.92 5.12 18.13
C GLU A 51 17.40 4.71 17.98
N ARG A 52 17.83 4.30 16.79
CA ARG A 52 19.26 4.01 16.49
C ARG A 52 20.16 5.25 16.40
N ARG A 53 19.61 6.47 16.54
CA ARG A 53 20.33 7.74 16.39
C ARG A 53 20.50 8.53 17.68
N THR A 54 19.94 8.05 18.79
CA THR A 54 20.24 8.53 20.15
C THR A 54 21.41 7.73 20.73
N PRO A 55 22.35 8.38 21.43
CA PRO A 55 23.70 7.88 21.72
C PRO A 55 23.76 6.68 22.68
#